data_AF-A0A252C2I1-F1
#
_entry.id   AF-A0A252C2I1-F1
#
_cell.length_a   1.000
_cell.length_b   1.000
_cell.length_c   1.000
_cell.angle_alpha   90.00
_cell.angle_beta   90.00
_cell.angle_gamma   90.00
#
_symmetry.space_group_name_H-M   'P 1'
#
loop_
_entity.id
_entity.type
_entity.pdbx_description
1 polymer ?
#
loop_
_entity_poly.entity_id
_entity_poly.type
_entity_poly.pdbx_seq_one_letter_code
_entity_poly.pdbx_strand_id
1 'polypeptide(L)'
;MKHATKATLTRFEPLLQRIRRTGLKEKSLGVFYRKSKPFLHFHEDPKGLFADLVRGADFDRYPVNTPEEQKRLIAAIDGEAPPDPI
;
A
#
# COMPACT_ATOMS: atom_id res chain seq x y z
N MET A 1 6.57 -15.46 -0.86
CA MET A 1 6.22 -14.42 -1.86
C MET A 1 4.97 -14.87 -2.61
N LYS A 2 3.78 -14.56 -2.10
CA LYS A 2 2.52 -14.73 -2.82
C LYS A 2 1.94 -13.34 -3.02
N HIS A 3 1.54 -13.02 -4.23
CA HIS A 3 0.77 -11.80 -4.49
C HIS A 3 -0.47 -11.81 -3.61
N ALA A 4 -0.93 -10.63 -3.19
CA ALA A 4 -2.17 -10.51 -2.44
C ALA A 4 -3.29 -11.22 -3.20
N THR A 5 -3.89 -12.22 -2.58
CA THR A 5 -4.91 -13.05 -3.22
C THR A 5 -6.14 -12.20 -3.48
N LYS A 6 -6.90 -12.48 -4.56
CA LYS A 6 -8.10 -11.70 -4.92
C LYS A 6 -9.09 -11.56 -3.76
N ALA A 7 -9.27 -12.62 -2.97
CA ALA A 7 -10.13 -12.62 -1.78
C ALA A 7 -9.68 -11.60 -0.72
N THR A 8 -8.38 -11.52 -0.47
CA THR A 8 -7.80 -10.54 0.46
C THR A 8 -7.95 -9.13 -0.08
N LEU A 9 -7.68 -8.91 -1.37
CA LEU A 9 -7.87 -7.61 -1.99
C LEU A 9 -9.33 -7.15 -1.96
N THR A 10 -10.30 -8.05 -2.09
CA THR A 10 -11.72 -7.74 -1.89
C THR A 10 -12.00 -7.27 -0.46
N ARG A 11 -11.39 -7.89 0.56
CA ARG A 11 -11.51 -7.44 1.96
C ARG A 11 -10.91 -6.05 2.18
N PHE A 12 -9.84 -5.72 1.45
CA PHE A 12 -9.18 -4.42 1.50
C PHE A 12 -9.64 -3.46 0.39
N GLU A 13 -10.72 -3.77 -0.33
CA GLU A 13 -11.29 -2.90 -1.34
C GLU A 13 -11.55 -1.45 -0.87
N PRO A 14 -12.08 -1.18 0.34
CA PRO A 14 -12.22 0.19 0.83
C PRO A 14 -10.88 0.93 1.02
N LEU A 15 -9.80 0.20 1.35
CA LEU A 15 -8.45 0.75 1.42
C LEU A 15 -7.93 1.08 0.01
N LEU A 16 -8.07 0.13 -0.92
CA LEU A 16 -7.66 0.30 -2.32
C LEU A 16 -8.39 1.50 -2.96
N GLN A 17 -9.68 1.69 -2.66
CA GLN A 17 -10.43 2.87 -3.08
C GLN A 17 -9.83 4.18 -2.55
N ARG A 18 -9.42 4.23 -1.27
CA ARG A 18 -8.73 5.43 -0.72
C ARG A 18 -7.41 5.70 -1.42
N ILE A 19 -6.63 4.66 -1.72
CA ILE A 19 -5.36 4.76 -2.46
C ILE A 19 -5.60 5.21 -3.90
N ARG A 20 -6.65 4.72 -4.56
CA ARG A 20 -7.04 5.19 -5.90
C ARG A 20 -7.41 6.67 -5.91
N ARG A 21 -7.94 7.21 -4.80
CA ARG A 21 -8.24 8.66 -4.67
C ARG A 21 -6.99 9.53 -4.55
N THR A 22 -5.82 8.98 -4.19
CA THR A 22 -4.56 9.74 -4.18
C THR A 22 -3.95 9.93 -5.57
N GLY A 23 -4.61 9.40 -6.63
CA GLY A 23 -4.16 9.51 -8.01
C GLY A 23 -3.21 8.40 -8.45
N LEU A 24 -3.07 7.34 -7.65
CA LEU A 24 -2.33 6.14 -8.02
C LEU A 24 -3.12 5.25 -8.99
N LYS A 25 -2.45 4.78 -10.04
CA LYS A 25 -3.07 3.89 -11.03
C LYS A 25 -2.78 2.44 -10.70
N GLU A 26 -3.82 1.71 -10.34
CA GLU A 26 -3.73 0.26 -10.15
C GLU A 26 -3.56 -0.42 -11.52
N LYS A 27 -2.39 -1.04 -11.76
CA LYS A 27 -2.10 -1.75 -13.02
C LYS A 27 -2.31 -3.25 -12.88
N SER A 28 -2.16 -3.77 -11.68
CA SER A 28 -2.45 -5.17 -11.35
C SER A 28 -2.99 -5.22 -9.94
N LEU A 29 -3.66 -6.32 -9.59
CA LEU A 29 -4.22 -6.58 -8.27
C LEU A 29 -3.14 -6.34 -7.18
N GLY A 30 -3.32 -5.30 -6.37
CA GLY A 30 -2.35 -4.92 -5.35
C GLY A 30 -1.07 -4.27 -5.88
N VAL A 31 -1.06 -3.74 -7.10
CA VAL A 31 0.11 -3.05 -7.68
C VAL A 31 -0.29 -1.71 -8.25
N PHE A 32 0.29 -0.66 -7.68
CA PHE A 32 -0.01 0.72 -7.99
C PHE A 32 1.22 1.42 -8.59
N TYR A 33 0.94 2.17 -9.65
CA TYR A 33 1.92 2.93 -10.40
C TYR A 33 1.68 4.42 -10.20
N ARG A 34 2.79 5.18 -10.08
CA ARG A 34 2.80 6.65 -10.07
C ARG A 34 3.73 7.13 -11.19
N LYS A 35 3.21 7.97 -12.09
CA LYS A 35 3.98 8.50 -13.24
C LYS A 35 4.74 7.41 -14.03
N SER A 36 4.05 6.32 -14.35
CA SER A 36 4.60 5.16 -15.08
C SER A 36 5.70 4.36 -14.38
N LYS A 37 5.97 4.60 -13.09
CA LYS A 37 6.88 3.77 -12.28
C LYS A 37 6.12 3.00 -11.20
N PRO A 38 6.56 1.78 -10.84
CA PRO A 38 5.99 1.06 -9.70
C PRO A 38 6.21 1.91 -8.45
N PHE A 39 5.12 2.20 -7.74
CA PHE A 39 5.16 3.06 -6.57
C PHE A 39 4.73 2.33 -5.30
N LEU A 40 3.79 1.38 -5.42
CA LEU A 40 3.29 0.65 -4.27
C LEU A 40 2.90 -0.77 -4.66
N HIS A 41 3.41 -1.74 -3.91
CA HIS A 41 3.15 -3.17 -4.11
C HIS A 41 2.57 -3.80 -2.85
N PHE A 42 1.50 -4.57 -3.00
CA PHE A 42 0.90 -5.34 -1.93
C PHE A 42 1.28 -6.80 -2.07
N HIS A 43 1.71 -7.39 -0.96
CA HIS A 43 1.95 -8.82 -0.87
C HIS A 43 1.32 -9.39 0.40
N GLU A 44 0.84 -10.61 0.29
CA GLU A 44 0.26 -11.35 1.40
C GLU A 44 1.33 -12.26 2.00
N ASP A 45 1.45 -12.18 3.32
CA ASP A 45 2.31 -13.01 4.14
C ASP A 45 1.41 -13.77 5.14
N PRO A 46 1.81 -14.94 5.65
CA PRO A 46 1.08 -15.61 6.73
C PRO A 46 0.82 -14.72 7.97
N LYS A 47 1.61 -13.65 8.17
CA LYS A 47 1.38 -12.66 9.24
C LYS A 47 0.32 -11.60 8.88
N GLY A 48 -0.11 -11.51 7.63
CA GLY A 48 -1.08 -10.51 7.17
C GLY A 48 -0.74 -9.87 5.82
N LEU A 49 -1.38 -8.75 5.53
CA LEU A 49 -1.15 -7.96 4.31
C LEU A 49 -0.13 -6.85 4.58
N PHE A 50 0.82 -6.73 3.66
CA PHE A 50 1.88 -5.72 3.68
C PHE A 50 1.94 -4.97 2.35
N ALA A 51 2.41 -3.73 2.44
CA ALA A 51 2.49 -2.77 1.37
C ALA A 51 3.90 -2.20 1.29
N ASP A 52 4.62 -2.49 0.21
CA ASP A 52 5.94 -1.93 -0.08
C ASP A 52 5.78 -0.64 -0.88
N LEU A 53 6.10 0.48 -0.26
CA LEU A 53 6.06 1.82 -0.85
C LEU A 53 7.45 2.18 -1.38
N VAL A 54 7.57 2.37 -2.69
CA VAL A 54 8.84 2.73 -3.34
C VAL A 54 9.14 4.21 -3.12
N ARG A 55 10.25 4.51 -2.44
CA ARG A 55 10.72 5.87 -2.14
C ARG A 55 12.13 6.06 -2.69
N GLY A 56 12.21 6.59 -3.91
CA GLY A 56 13.49 6.84 -4.57
C GLY A 56 14.15 5.53 -5.03
N ALA A 57 15.26 5.19 -4.38
CA ALA A 57 16.02 3.95 -4.66
C ALA A 57 15.63 2.79 -3.72
N ASP A 58 14.90 3.08 -2.64
CA ASP A 58 14.54 2.10 -1.61
C ASP A 58 13.02 1.87 -1.56
N PHE A 59 12.58 0.93 -0.73
CA PHE A 59 11.17 0.67 -0.49
C PHE A 59 10.91 0.47 1.00
N ASP A 60 9.94 1.20 1.52
CA ASP A 60 9.49 1.06 2.89
C ASP A 60 8.32 0.06 2.95
N ARG A 61 8.44 -0.94 3.83
CA ARG A 61 7.41 -1.95 4.03
C ARG A 61 6.47 -1.54 5.16
N TYR A 62 5.22 -1.27 4.82
CA TYR A 62 4.17 -0.93 5.76
C TYR A 62 3.20 -2.11 5.93
N PRO A 63 2.94 -2.58 7.16
CA PRO A 63 1.80 -3.45 7.38
C PRO A 63 0.50 -2.67 7.11
N VAL A 64 -0.59 -3.36 6.75
CA VAL A 64 -1.92 -2.73 6.50
C VAL A 64 -3.07 -3.55 7.11
N ASN A 65 -2.78 -4.31 8.15
CA ASN A 65 -3.72 -5.23 8.79
C ASN A 65 -4.78 -4.49 9.61
N THR A 66 -4.45 -3.32 10.13
CA THR A 66 -5.30 -2.46 10.96
C THR A 66 -5.59 -1.12 10.29
N PRO A 67 -6.69 -0.44 10.66
CA PRO A 67 -7.01 0.88 10.11
C PRO A 67 -5.97 1.96 10.44
N GLU A 68 -5.24 1.85 11.54
CA GLU A 68 -4.17 2.78 11.91
C GLU A 68 -2.95 2.64 11.01
N GLU A 69 -2.55 1.40 10.74
CA GLU A 69 -1.51 1.06 9.77
C GLU A 69 -1.88 1.53 8.35
N GLN A 70 -3.14 1.36 7.95
CA GLN A 70 -3.65 1.88 6.68
C GLN A 70 -3.58 3.41 6.57
N LYS A 71 -3.88 4.13 7.66
CA LYS A 71 -3.73 5.59 7.69
C LYS A 71 -2.27 6.00 7.52
N ARG A 72 -1.33 5.30 8.18
CA ARG A 72 0.11 5.56 8.04
C ARG A 72 0.58 5.36 6.60
N LEU A 73 0.15 4.29 5.93
CA LEU A 73 0.46 4.08 4.52
C LEU A 73 -0.08 5.22 3.65
N ILE A 74 -1.33 5.65 3.87
CA ILE A 74 -1.93 6.74 3.08
C ILE A 74 -1.18 8.05 3.28
N ALA A 75 -0.83 8.41 4.52
CA ALA A 75 -0.02 9.59 4.81
C ALA A 75 1.33 9.54 4.07
N ALA A 76 2.02 8.38 4.13
CA ALA A 76 3.28 8.18 3.43
C ALA A 76 3.14 8.27 1.89
N ILE A 77 2.03 7.81 1.32
CA ILE A 77 1.71 7.96 -0.12
C ILE A 77 1.51 9.42 -0.50
N ASP A 78 0.81 10.18 0.34
CA ASP A 78 0.56 11.61 0.16
C ASP A 78 1.85 12.43 0.27
N GLY A 79 2.86 11.87 0.93
CA GLY A 79 4.14 12.53 1.19
C GLY A 79 4.16 13.27 2.53
N GLU A 80 3.11 13.11 3.33
CA GLU A 80 3.09 13.50 4.72
C GLU A 80 3.96 12.49 5.48
N ALA A 81 5.09 12.94 6.02
CA ALA A 81 5.93 12.07 6.83
C ALA A 81 5.05 11.48 7.94
N PRO A 82 5.02 10.14 8.13
CA PRO A 82 4.27 9.57 9.23
C PRO A 82 4.75 10.25 10.51
N PRO A 83 3.84 10.71 11.41
CA PRO A 83 4.28 11.29 12.66
C PRO A 83 5.16 10.26 13.36
N ASP A 84 6.38 10.65 13.72
CA ASP A 84 7.29 9.85 14.52
C ASP A 84 6.50 9.26 15.69
N PRO A 85 6.52 7.94 15.90
CA PRO A 85 5.94 7.37 17.09
C PRO A 85 6.74 7.89 18.29
N ILE A 86 6.13 8.81 19.07
CA ILE A 86 6.63 9.26 20.37
C ILE A 86 6.63 8.09 21.35
#